data_AF-A0AAU9KA74-F1
#
_entry.id   AF-A0AAU9KA74-F1
#
_cell.length_a   1.000
_cell.length_b   1.000
_cell.length_c   1.000
_cell.angle_alpha   90.00
_cell.angle_beta   90.00
_cell.angle_gamma   90.00
#
_symmetry.space_group_name_H-M   'P 1'
#
loop_
_entity.id
_entity.type
_entity.pdbx_description
1 polymer ?
#
loop_
_entity_poly.entity_id
_entity_poly.type
_entity_poly.pdbx_seq_one_letter_code
_entity_poly.pdbx_strand_id
1 'polypeptide(L)'
;MDVFISVFKETKCYSCNSKVSMTKKRRKCVKCEHLFCTSCSIKVKAPDLGFLRHRRYCLQCHSHLTSSLTSEFHEEIKQDLVKAQTSPQLNDHEAHSELESIAKSAGFTSEELTLDKKLIKNAFGLLLNGIKPQASRNRANGIFPQKHNITEDNPLNFYAIIRNLTIEDDNALYQVRELNSETIAILKKVKPENSEEFSEICEEISLTKAKKHPNILQYYDAFHFNDHIWYAIESIDVTMYELAADRAGYIPEKHMAYICKEILQGLAFLHKEGRVHRDVKSDNILLSPRGDIKLGDFGLAAQLCKSCFRRQLTADNPSWMAPELARHTNYNEKIDIWSFGIFLIELAEGQPPYINENPMKILYNISAKPPPTFQNKLRWSSEIKEFLGFCLRKNPEERMSAEELLRHPFIEEHIEETSKEQFAEYLEDFYPSLSKK
;
A
#
# COMPACT_ATOMS: atom_id res chain seq x y z
N MET A 1 -40.41 34.34 12.72
CA MET A 1 -40.75 32.93 12.43
C MET A 1 -40.28 32.53 11.03
N ASP A 2 -39.16 33.07 10.52
CA ASP A 2 -38.75 32.90 9.11
C ASP A 2 -37.22 32.72 8.93
N VAL A 3 -36.58 31.91 9.77
CA VAL A 3 -35.16 31.51 9.55
C VAL A 3 -34.97 29.98 9.59
N PHE A 4 -36.00 29.20 9.95
CA PHE A 4 -35.91 27.74 10.09
C PHE A 4 -36.47 26.92 8.91
N ILE A 5 -36.93 27.55 7.82
CA ILE A 5 -37.60 26.83 6.70
C ILE A 5 -36.65 26.48 5.52
N SER A 6 -35.37 26.85 5.59
CA SER A 6 -34.40 26.60 4.50
C SER A 6 -33.65 25.24 4.56
N VAL A 7 -33.71 24.50 5.68
CA VAL A 7 -32.85 23.32 5.91
C VAL A 7 -33.47 21.98 5.43
N PHE A 8 -34.76 21.96 5.08
CA PHE A 8 -35.45 20.75 4.61
C PHE A 8 -35.84 20.84 3.12
N LYS A 9 -34.91 21.25 2.25
CA LYS A 9 -35.08 20.97 0.82
C LYS A 9 -35.09 19.45 0.62
N GLU A 10 -36.25 18.92 0.22
CA GLU A 10 -36.40 17.53 -0.22
C GLU A 10 -35.28 17.20 -1.20
N THR A 11 -34.32 16.36 -0.78
CA THR A 11 -33.17 16.05 -1.61
C THR A 11 -33.54 14.89 -2.51
N LYS A 12 -33.46 15.12 -3.83
CA LYS A 12 -33.81 14.13 -4.85
C LYS A 12 -32.58 13.35 -5.28
N CYS A 13 -32.77 12.08 -5.60
CA CYS A 13 -31.76 11.24 -6.24
C CYS A 13 -31.32 11.89 -7.56
N TYR A 14 -30.02 12.05 -7.78
CA TYR A 14 -29.48 12.64 -9.00
C TYR A 14 -29.86 11.85 -10.27
N SER A 15 -30.02 10.53 -10.16
CA SER A 15 -30.35 9.66 -11.30
C SER A 15 -31.86 9.54 -11.56
N CYS A 16 -32.66 9.19 -10.54
CA CYS A 16 -34.07 8.85 -10.73
C CYS A 16 -35.05 9.86 -10.10
N ASN A 17 -34.53 10.98 -9.57
CA ASN A 17 -35.31 12.06 -8.95
C ASN A 17 -36.20 11.66 -7.75
N SER A 18 -36.09 10.42 -7.26
CA SER A 18 -36.81 9.94 -6.07
C SER A 18 -36.40 10.68 -4.80
N LYS A 19 -37.33 10.87 -3.86
CA LYS A 19 -37.03 11.50 -2.56
C LYS A 19 -36.10 10.60 -1.75
N VAL A 20 -35.01 11.16 -1.23
CA VAL A 20 -34.02 10.43 -0.42
C VAL A 20 -34.22 10.80 1.07
N SER A 21 -34.41 9.78 1.92
CA SER A 21 -34.66 9.96 3.36
C SER A 21 -33.45 10.56 4.12
N MET A 22 -33.74 11.51 5.00
CA MET A 22 -32.81 12.30 5.83
C MET A 22 -32.35 11.52 7.08
N THR A 23 -31.39 10.60 6.94
CA THR A 23 -30.62 10.08 8.08
C THR A 23 -29.11 10.17 7.81
N LYS A 24 -28.30 10.21 8.87
CA LYS A 24 -27.00 10.92 9.02
C LYS A 24 -25.83 10.60 8.07
N LYS A 25 -26.01 9.83 6.99
CA LYS A 25 -25.10 9.83 5.83
C LYS A 25 -25.90 9.69 4.55
N ARG A 26 -26.18 10.83 3.93
CA ARG A 26 -26.49 10.97 2.52
C ARG A 26 -25.69 9.94 1.69
N ARG A 27 -26.35 9.15 0.84
CA ARG A 27 -25.69 8.18 -0.06
C ARG A 27 -25.00 8.93 -1.20
N LYS A 28 -23.93 9.63 -0.82
CA LYS A 28 -23.05 10.40 -1.67
C LYS A 28 -22.15 9.41 -2.39
N CYS A 29 -22.12 9.50 -3.72
CA CYS A 29 -21.13 8.75 -4.49
C CYS A 29 -19.73 9.23 -4.11
N VAL A 30 -18.83 8.31 -3.76
CA VAL A 30 -17.43 8.64 -3.41
C VAL A 30 -16.69 9.31 -4.58
N LYS A 31 -17.08 9.00 -5.83
CA LYS A 31 -16.40 9.51 -7.04
C LYS A 31 -16.98 10.83 -7.55
N CYS A 32 -18.30 10.90 -7.77
CA CYS A 32 -18.93 12.08 -8.37
C CYS A 32 -19.64 12.99 -7.38
N GLU A 33 -19.59 12.69 -6.09
CA GLU A 33 -20.12 13.52 -5.00
C GLU A 33 -21.65 13.77 -5.00
N HIS A 34 -22.39 13.30 -6.01
CA HIS A 34 -23.83 13.43 -6.10
C HIS A 34 -24.57 12.45 -5.17
N LEU A 35 -25.85 12.73 -4.92
CA LEU A 35 -26.72 11.98 -4.00
C LEU A 35 -27.61 10.98 -4.73
N PHE A 36 -27.68 9.75 -4.22
CA PHE A 36 -28.42 8.67 -4.88
C PHE A 36 -29.35 7.92 -3.92
N CYS A 37 -30.44 7.35 -4.43
CA CYS A 37 -31.30 6.46 -3.64
C CYS A 37 -30.65 5.05 -3.49
N THR A 38 -31.33 4.13 -2.78
CA THR A 38 -30.78 2.78 -2.55
C THR A 38 -30.59 2.06 -3.87
N SER A 39 -31.57 2.19 -4.76
CA SER A 39 -31.62 1.50 -6.05
C SER A 39 -30.65 2.08 -7.08
N CYS A 40 -30.18 3.32 -6.88
CA CYS A 40 -29.24 4.00 -7.79
C CYS A 40 -27.81 4.11 -7.22
N SER A 41 -27.53 3.43 -6.10
CA SER A 41 -26.19 3.36 -5.51
C SER A 41 -25.83 1.94 -5.10
N ILE A 42 -24.57 1.60 -5.25
CA ILE A 42 -24.02 0.30 -4.89
C ILE A 42 -23.01 0.45 -3.76
N LYS A 43 -23.01 -0.54 -2.88
CA LYS A 43 -22.16 -0.60 -1.69
C LYS A 43 -21.05 -1.62 -1.99
N VAL A 44 -19.82 -1.14 -2.14
CA VAL A 44 -18.65 -1.96 -2.45
C VAL A 44 -17.92 -2.29 -1.15
N LYS A 45 -17.64 -3.58 -0.93
CA LYS A 45 -16.70 -4.04 0.09
C LYS A 45 -15.29 -3.94 -0.50
N ALA A 46 -14.34 -3.35 0.21
CA ALA A 46 -12.95 -3.36 -0.23
C ALA A 46 -12.43 -4.81 -0.19
N PRO A 47 -11.73 -5.30 -1.23
CA PRO A 47 -11.27 -6.70 -1.27
C PRO A 47 -10.14 -7.00 -0.28
N ASP A 48 -9.26 -6.05 0.03
CA ASP A 48 -8.04 -6.34 0.76
C ASP A 48 -7.93 -5.50 2.04
N LEU A 49 -7.66 -6.20 3.15
CA LEU A 49 -7.52 -5.73 4.54
C LEU A 49 -8.83 -5.35 5.27
N GLY A 50 -9.19 -6.20 6.23
CA GLY A 50 -10.46 -6.31 6.94
C GLY A 50 -10.83 -5.19 7.94
N PHE A 51 -10.49 -3.94 7.66
CA PHE A 51 -10.96 -2.77 8.44
C PHE A 51 -11.56 -1.64 7.61
N LEU A 52 -11.64 -1.79 6.27
CA LEU A 52 -12.22 -0.77 5.41
C LEU A 52 -13.74 -0.69 5.51
N ARG A 53 -14.23 0.54 5.68
CA ARG A 53 -15.65 0.88 5.55
C ARG A 53 -16.12 0.71 4.12
N HIS A 54 -17.34 0.20 4.01
CA HIS A 54 -18.02 0.06 2.74
C HIS A 54 -18.14 1.41 2.00
N ARG A 55 -17.59 1.47 0.79
CA ARG A 55 -17.70 2.64 -0.08
C ARG A 55 -19.02 2.61 -0.83
N ARG A 56 -19.65 3.78 -1.04
CA ARG A 56 -20.85 3.90 -1.88
C ARG A 56 -20.53 4.62 -3.17
N TYR A 57 -20.84 3.97 -4.28
CA TYR A 57 -20.74 4.55 -5.62
C TYR A 57 -22.13 4.66 -6.22
N CYS A 58 -22.37 5.63 -7.10
CA CYS A 58 -23.52 5.52 -8.00
C CYS A 58 -23.27 4.41 -9.01
N LEU A 59 -24.35 3.86 -9.58
CA LEU A 59 -24.22 2.75 -10.54
C LEU A 59 -23.28 3.08 -11.71
N GLN A 60 -23.30 4.32 -12.20
CA GLN A 60 -22.42 4.77 -13.28
C GLN A 60 -20.95 4.91 -12.84
N CYS A 61 -20.68 5.52 -11.69
CA CYS A 61 -19.31 5.61 -11.17
C CYS A 61 -18.75 4.25 -10.80
N HIS A 62 -19.61 3.34 -10.31
CA HIS A 62 -19.25 1.96 -10.06
C HIS A 62 -19.01 1.20 -11.34
N SER A 63 -19.87 1.32 -12.36
CA SER A 63 -19.66 0.66 -13.64
C SER A 63 -18.38 1.14 -14.30
N HIS A 64 -18.02 2.43 -14.15
CA HIS A 64 -16.72 2.94 -14.55
C HIS A 64 -15.58 2.42 -13.67
N LEU A 65 -15.81 2.21 -12.37
CA LEU A 65 -14.82 1.65 -11.46
C LEU A 65 -14.56 0.17 -11.82
N THR A 66 -15.60 -0.61 -12.06
CA THR A 66 -15.50 -2.02 -12.47
C THR A 66 -15.03 -2.14 -13.91
N SER A 67 -15.47 -1.29 -14.85
CA SER A 67 -14.88 -1.29 -16.20
C SER A 67 -13.41 -0.86 -16.19
N SER A 68 -12.95 -0.16 -15.15
CA SER A 68 -11.53 0.19 -14.96
C SER A 68 -10.77 -0.83 -14.11
N LEU A 69 -11.45 -1.66 -13.31
CA LEU A 69 -10.85 -2.60 -12.33
C LEU A 69 -11.13 -4.09 -12.61
N THR A 70 -12.03 -4.42 -13.53
CA THR A 70 -12.37 -5.81 -13.86
C THR A 70 -12.08 -6.06 -15.33
N SER A 71 -10.93 -6.68 -15.51
CA SER A 71 -10.64 -7.71 -16.51
C SER A 71 -10.65 -7.36 -17.98
N GLU A 72 -11.49 -6.49 -18.55
CA GLU A 72 -11.50 -6.34 -20.03
C GLU A 72 -10.31 -5.54 -20.55
N PHE A 73 -9.96 -4.40 -19.95
CA PHE A 73 -8.81 -3.61 -20.40
C PHE A 73 -7.46 -4.22 -19.98
N HIS A 74 -7.42 -4.85 -18.80
CA HIS A 74 -6.22 -5.57 -18.32
C HIS A 74 -6.04 -6.91 -19.04
N GLU A 75 -7.10 -7.61 -19.46
CA GLU A 75 -6.98 -8.79 -20.33
C GLU A 75 -6.74 -8.40 -21.78
N GLU A 76 -7.31 -7.33 -22.33
CA GLU A 76 -6.95 -6.86 -23.69
C GLU A 76 -5.48 -6.46 -23.75
N ILE A 77 -5.02 -5.63 -22.80
CA ILE A 77 -3.60 -5.30 -22.72
C ILE A 77 -2.78 -6.58 -22.47
N LYS A 78 -3.12 -7.46 -21.53
CA LYS A 78 -2.36 -8.73 -21.35
C LYS A 78 -2.41 -9.65 -22.58
N GLN A 79 -3.53 -9.74 -23.29
CA GLN A 79 -3.68 -10.55 -24.48
C GLN A 79 -2.89 -9.96 -25.65
N ASP A 80 -2.92 -8.65 -25.84
CA ASP A 80 -2.13 -7.95 -26.86
C ASP A 80 -0.63 -7.98 -26.50
N LEU A 81 -0.29 -7.90 -25.22
CA LEU A 81 1.05 -8.07 -24.68
C LEU A 81 1.60 -9.50 -24.87
N VAL A 82 0.75 -10.52 -24.68
CA VAL A 82 1.09 -11.93 -24.90
C VAL A 82 1.15 -12.25 -26.40
N LYS A 83 0.27 -11.66 -27.24
CA LYS A 83 0.34 -11.76 -28.71
C LYS A 83 1.64 -11.16 -29.26
N ALA A 84 2.07 -10.00 -28.75
CA ALA A 84 3.34 -9.38 -29.12
C ALA A 84 4.57 -10.26 -28.84
N GLN A 85 4.52 -11.13 -27.81
CA GLN A 85 5.59 -12.09 -27.48
C GLN A 85 5.47 -13.44 -28.18
N THR A 86 4.26 -13.91 -28.47
CA THR A 86 4.02 -15.27 -28.99
C THR A 86 4.05 -15.35 -30.51
N SER A 87 4.02 -14.21 -31.22
CA SER A 87 4.26 -14.17 -32.66
C SER A 87 5.76 -14.34 -32.97
N PRO A 88 6.21 -15.50 -33.50
CA PRO A 88 7.63 -15.76 -33.77
C PRO A 88 8.12 -15.06 -35.05
N GLN A 89 7.34 -14.10 -35.58
CA GLN A 89 7.51 -13.52 -36.92
C GLN A 89 7.31 -12.00 -36.97
N LEU A 90 7.20 -11.28 -35.85
CA LEU A 90 7.15 -9.82 -35.91
C LEU A 90 8.56 -9.26 -36.09
N ASN A 91 8.78 -8.51 -37.17
CA ASN A 91 10.02 -7.78 -37.38
C ASN A 91 10.11 -6.57 -36.41
N ASP A 92 11.31 -6.05 -36.14
CA ASP A 92 11.55 -4.96 -35.15
C ASP A 92 10.62 -3.75 -35.35
N HIS A 93 10.14 -3.53 -36.58
CA HIS A 93 9.26 -2.43 -36.96
C HIS A 93 7.79 -2.65 -36.51
N GLU A 94 7.32 -3.89 -36.52
CA GLU A 94 5.97 -4.26 -36.09
C GLU A 94 5.84 -4.27 -34.56
N ALA A 95 6.85 -4.80 -33.85
CA ALA A 95 6.91 -4.72 -32.39
C ALA A 95 6.97 -3.26 -31.89
N HIS A 96 7.62 -2.38 -32.65
CA HIS A 96 7.69 -0.94 -32.36
C HIS A 96 6.34 -0.24 -32.57
N SER A 97 5.58 -0.63 -33.60
CA SER A 97 4.22 -0.10 -33.86
C SER A 97 3.22 -0.53 -32.79
N GLU A 98 3.32 -1.75 -32.28
CA GLU A 98 2.43 -2.29 -31.25
C GLU A 98 2.70 -1.63 -29.89
N LEU A 99 3.97 -1.44 -29.53
CA LEU A 99 4.39 -0.66 -28.36
C LEU A 99 3.91 0.79 -28.40
N GLU A 100 3.97 1.44 -29.56
CA GLU A 100 3.45 2.82 -29.72
C GLU A 100 1.92 2.88 -29.57
N SER A 101 1.19 1.86 -30.04
CA SER A 101 -0.26 1.76 -29.86
C SER A 101 -0.62 1.61 -28.37
N ILE A 102 0.05 0.70 -27.66
CA ILE A 102 -0.16 0.47 -26.23
C ILE A 102 0.22 1.72 -25.42
N ALA A 103 1.31 2.39 -25.75
CA ALA A 103 1.70 3.60 -25.04
C ALA A 103 0.73 4.77 -25.31
N LYS A 104 0.17 4.90 -26.54
CA LYS A 104 -0.90 5.88 -26.79
C LYS A 104 -2.16 5.59 -25.98
N SER A 105 -2.59 4.32 -25.86
CA SER A 105 -3.74 3.95 -25.04
C SER A 105 -3.49 4.14 -23.54
N ALA A 106 -2.23 4.05 -23.10
CA ALA A 106 -1.80 4.38 -21.75
C ALA A 106 -1.67 5.90 -21.48
N GLY A 107 -1.94 6.77 -22.46
CA GLY A 107 -1.97 8.23 -22.30
C GLY A 107 -0.64 8.95 -22.55
N PHE A 108 0.29 8.35 -23.30
CA PHE A 108 1.54 9.02 -23.69
C PHE A 108 1.32 9.97 -24.87
N THR A 109 1.97 11.14 -24.83
CA THR A 109 1.97 12.09 -25.95
C THR A 109 2.96 11.65 -27.02
N SER A 110 2.77 12.11 -28.26
CA SER A 110 3.72 11.85 -29.36
C SER A 110 5.14 12.34 -29.05
N GLU A 111 5.27 13.40 -28.26
CA GLU A 111 6.57 13.96 -27.86
C GLU A 111 7.28 13.01 -26.88
N GLU A 112 6.59 12.51 -25.85
CA GLU A 112 7.14 11.55 -24.88
C GLU A 112 7.56 10.22 -25.54
N LEU A 113 6.79 9.77 -26.55
CA LEU A 113 7.12 8.57 -27.33
C LEU A 113 8.38 8.71 -28.17
N THR A 114 8.78 9.93 -28.52
CA THR A 114 9.99 10.19 -29.30
C THR A 114 11.22 10.40 -28.43
N LEU A 115 11.08 11.12 -27.31
CA LEU A 115 12.18 11.46 -26.41
C LEU A 115 12.68 10.26 -25.59
N ASP A 116 11.77 9.40 -25.10
CA ASP A 116 12.08 8.49 -23.99
C ASP A 116 11.73 7.03 -24.27
N LYS A 117 11.91 6.57 -25.51
CA LYS A 117 11.62 5.18 -25.95
C LYS A 117 12.19 4.10 -25.01
N LYS A 118 13.38 4.32 -24.45
CA LYS A 118 14.03 3.39 -23.51
C LYS A 118 13.29 3.29 -22.17
N LEU A 119 12.83 4.41 -21.62
CA LEU A 119 12.08 4.41 -20.35
C LEU A 119 10.72 3.75 -20.52
N ILE A 120 10.04 4.00 -21.64
CA ILE A 120 8.78 3.36 -21.98
C ILE A 120 8.97 1.84 -22.12
N LYS A 121 10.02 1.41 -22.82
CA LYS A 121 10.37 -0.02 -22.93
C LYS A 121 10.71 -0.66 -21.58
N ASN A 122 11.39 0.06 -20.69
CA ASN A 122 11.70 -0.42 -19.35
C ASN A 122 10.43 -0.57 -18.48
N ALA A 123 9.56 0.44 -18.49
CA ALA A 123 8.27 0.42 -17.80
C ALA A 123 7.38 -0.73 -18.30
N PHE A 124 7.34 -0.92 -19.61
CA PHE A 124 6.68 -2.06 -20.26
C PHE A 124 7.26 -3.40 -19.80
N GLY A 125 8.58 -3.55 -19.85
CA GLY A 125 9.27 -4.76 -19.41
C GLY A 125 9.06 -5.06 -17.93
N LEU A 126 8.92 -4.03 -17.09
CA LEU A 126 8.66 -4.16 -15.66
C LEU A 126 7.24 -4.65 -15.37
N LEU A 127 6.22 -4.08 -16.03
CA LEU A 127 4.83 -4.52 -15.85
C LEU A 127 4.63 -5.96 -16.32
N LEU A 128 5.39 -6.39 -17.32
CA LEU A 128 5.34 -7.74 -17.86
C LEU A 128 6.09 -8.78 -17.03
N ASN A 129 7.33 -8.45 -16.67
CA ASN A 129 8.28 -9.43 -16.12
C ASN A 129 8.53 -9.24 -14.63
N GLY A 130 7.96 -8.18 -14.04
CA GLY A 130 8.28 -7.70 -12.70
C GLY A 130 9.73 -7.23 -12.55
N ILE A 131 10.10 -6.92 -11.32
CA ILE A 131 11.50 -6.69 -10.92
C ILE A 131 12.15 -8.06 -10.78
N LYS A 132 13.46 -8.24 -11.03
CA LYS A 132 14.16 -9.51 -10.72
C LYS A 132 14.64 -9.51 -9.26
N PRO A 133 14.59 -10.65 -8.52
CA PRO A 133 15.04 -10.68 -7.15
C PRO A 133 16.56 -10.52 -7.13
N GLN A 134 17.06 -9.60 -6.31
CA GLN A 134 18.47 -9.65 -5.96
C GLN A 134 18.67 -10.82 -4.99
N ALA A 135 19.68 -11.64 -5.24
CA ALA A 135 20.10 -12.65 -4.28
C ALA A 135 20.44 -11.94 -2.95
N SER A 136 19.73 -12.30 -1.88
CA SER A 136 20.05 -11.82 -0.54
C SER A 136 21.55 -12.02 -0.28
N ARG A 137 22.25 -10.94 0.10
CA ARG A 137 23.69 -10.96 0.44
C ARG A 137 24.01 -12.00 1.54
N ASN A 138 23.02 -12.42 2.32
CA ASN A 138 23.18 -13.42 3.37
C ASN A 138 23.28 -14.87 2.86
N ARG A 139 23.08 -15.14 1.57
CA ARG A 139 23.25 -16.51 1.00
C ARG A 139 24.70 -16.98 0.92
N ALA A 140 25.69 -16.10 1.11
CA ALA A 140 27.10 -16.41 0.88
C ALA A 140 27.81 -17.15 2.03
N ASN A 141 27.25 -17.19 3.24
CA ASN A 141 27.91 -17.79 4.40
C ASN A 141 27.06 -18.90 5.04
N GLY A 142 27.24 -20.14 4.57
CA GLY A 142 27.09 -21.33 5.41
C GLY A 142 25.84 -22.17 5.18
N ILE A 143 26.10 -23.46 4.98
CA ILE A 143 25.16 -24.57 5.03
C ILE A 143 24.45 -24.56 6.41
N PHE A 144 23.15 -24.31 6.44
CA PHE A 144 22.31 -24.58 7.61
C PHE A 144 21.14 -25.49 7.19
N PRO A 145 21.02 -26.71 7.74
CA PRO A 145 19.74 -27.40 7.76
C PRO A 145 18.94 -26.82 8.92
N GLN A 146 18.35 -25.63 8.75
CA GLN A 146 17.50 -25.07 9.80
C GLN A 146 16.08 -25.60 9.62
N LYS A 147 15.64 -26.44 10.56
CA LYS A 147 14.20 -26.60 10.82
C LYS A 147 13.66 -25.19 11.03
N HIS A 148 12.82 -24.71 10.12
CA HIS A 148 12.10 -23.46 10.32
C HIS A 148 11.39 -23.56 11.68
N ASN A 149 11.42 -22.48 12.47
CA ASN A 149 10.91 -22.49 13.84
C ASN A 149 9.37 -22.37 13.83
N ILE A 150 8.74 -23.30 13.12
CA ILE A 150 7.34 -23.36 12.77
C ILE A 150 6.77 -24.66 13.32
N THR A 151 5.60 -24.56 13.92
CA THR A 151 4.93 -25.68 14.56
C THR A 151 4.15 -26.49 13.50
N GLU A 152 4.45 -27.77 13.37
CA GLU A 152 3.70 -28.70 12.49
C GLU A 152 2.44 -29.21 13.22
N ASP A 153 1.45 -28.33 13.41
CA ASP A 153 0.19 -28.65 14.09
C ASP A 153 -0.94 -27.72 13.64
N ASN A 154 -2.18 -28.11 13.91
CA ASN A 154 -3.34 -27.28 13.66
C ASN A 154 -3.29 -26.02 14.56
N PRO A 155 -3.24 -24.79 14.00
CA PRO A 155 -3.23 -23.56 14.80
C PRO A 155 -4.46 -23.41 15.70
N LEU A 156 -5.58 -24.06 15.35
CA LEU A 156 -6.81 -24.01 16.14
C LEU A 156 -6.74 -24.83 17.45
N ASN A 157 -5.67 -25.61 17.64
CA ASN A 157 -5.35 -26.21 18.94
C ASN A 157 -4.79 -25.17 19.93
N PHE A 158 -4.35 -24.01 19.44
CA PHE A 158 -3.72 -22.94 20.23
C PHE A 158 -4.54 -21.65 20.23
N TYR A 159 -5.40 -21.47 19.22
CA TYR A 159 -6.19 -20.27 19.01
C TYR A 159 -7.67 -20.58 18.79
N ALA A 160 -8.54 -19.87 19.50
CA ALA A 160 -9.98 -19.87 19.24
C ALA A 160 -10.36 -18.75 18.26
N ILE A 161 -11.08 -19.07 17.19
CA ILE A 161 -11.61 -18.07 16.26
C ILE A 161 -12.71 -17.26 16.95
N ILE A 162 -12.55 -15.94 16.96
CA ILE A 162 -13.58 -14.99 17.39
C ILE A 162 -14.42 -14.56 16.19
N ARG A 163 -13.75 -14.21 15.08
CA ARG A 163 -14.40 -13.63 13.90
C ARG A 163 -13.59 -13.91 12.64
N ASN A 164 -14.29 -14.29 11.56
CA ASN A 164 -13.72 -14.33 10.21
C ASN A 164 -13.68 -12.92 9.63
N LEU A 165 -12.51 -12.47 9.20
CA LEU A 165 -12.30 -11.13 8.62
C LEU A 165 -12.42 -11.13 7.10
N THR A 166 -12.05 -12.24 6.46
CA THR A 166 -12.18 -12.43 5.01
C THR A 166 -13.08 -13.62 4.66
N ILE A 167 -13.47 -13.69 3.38
CA ILE A 167 -14.32 -14.74 2.82
C ILE A 167 -13.47 -15.80 2.09
N GLU A 168 -12.28 -15.43 1.62
CA GLU A 168 -11.38 -16.30 0.87
C GLU A 168 -10.72 -17.34 1.78
N ASP A 169 -10.73 -18.60 1.35
CA ASP A 169 -10.24 -19.72 2.16
C ASP A 169 -8.72 -19.86 2.10
N ASP A 170 -8.07 -19.72 0.94
CA ASP A 170 -6.60 -19.93 0.82
C ASP A 170 -5.75 -18.74 1.34
N ASN A 171 -6.39 -17.57 1.53
CA ASN A 171 -5.79 -16.34 2.10
C ASN A 171 -6.61 -15.80 3.28
N ALA A 172 -7.17 -16.72 4.08
CA ALA A 172 -8.10 -16.36 5.14
C ALA A 172 -7.45 -15.55 6.27
N LEU A 173 -8.21 -14.59 6.81
CA LEU A 173 -7.86 -13.79 7.98
C LEU A 173 -8.89 -14.01 9.07
N TYR A 174 -8.41 -14.29 10.27
CA TYR A 174 -9.24 -14.51 11.45
C TYR A 174 -8.79 -13.59 12.57
N GLN A 175 -9.74 -12.97 13.26
CA GLN A 175 -9.49 -12.48 14.61
C GLN A 175 -9.61 -13.67 15.55
N VAL A 176 -8.57 -13.92 16.32
CA VAL A 176 -8.47 -15.08 17.20
C VAL A 176 -8.10 -14.68 18.62
N ARG A 177 -8.33 -15.60 19.54
CA ARG A 177 -7.87 -15.53 20.93
C ARG A 177 -6.90 -16.66 21.19
N GLU A 178 -5.72 -16.36 21.72
CA GLU A 178 -4.81 -17.39 22.20
C GLU A 178 -5.42 -18.07 23.43
N LEU A 179 -5.48 -19.41 23.44
CA LEU A 179 -6.17 -20.19 24.47
C LEU A 179 -5.51 -20.10 25.86
N ASN A 180 -4.19 -19.87 25.92
CA ASN A 180 -3.45 -19.84 27.18
C ASN A 180 -3.42 -18.45 27.82
N SER A 181 -3.26 -17.39 27.03
CA SER A 181 -3.07 -16.02 27.55
C SER A 181 -4.30 -15.13 27.44
N GLU A 182 -5.33 -15.58 26.72
CA GLU A 182 -6.49 -14.78 26.29
C GLU A 182 -6.12 -13.57 25.39
N THR A 183 -4.88 -13.51 24.88
CA THR A 183 -4.42 -12.43 23.99
C THR A 183 -5.16 -12.48 22.66
N ILE A 184 -5.59 -11.30 22.20
CA ILE A 184 -6.21 -11.14 20.87
C ILE A 184 -5.12 -11.01 19.80
N ALA A 185 -5.26 -11.79 18.74
CA ALA A 185 -4.33 -11.80 17.61
C ALA A 185 -5.09 -11.85 16.29
N ILE A 186 -4.38 -11.59 15.20
CA ILE A 186 -4.83 -11.89 13.84
C ILE A 186 -4.13 -13.15 13.39
N LEU A 187 -4.88 -14.17 12.97
CA LEU A 187 -4.36 -15.39 12.38
C LEU A 187 -4.57 -15.31 10.86
N LYS A 188 -3.46 -15.28 10.11
CA LYS A 188 -3.45 -15.27 8.65
C LYS A 188 -3.06 -16.65 8.12
N LYS A 189 -3.83 -17.14 7.16
CA LYS A 189 -3.59 -18.37 6.41
C LYS A 189 -3.08 -18.01 5.03
N VAL A 190 -2.04 -18.67 4.56
CA VAL A 190 -1.44 -18.46 3.23
C VAL A 190 -1.03 -19.79 2.63
N LYS A 191 -1.36 -19.98 1.35
CA LYS A 191 -0.92 -21.14 0.58
C LYS A 191 0.33 -20.80 -0.23
N PRO A 192 1.50 -21.39 0.06
CA PRO A 192 2.69 -21.20 -0.76
C PRO A 192 2.50 -21.88 -2.13
N GLU A 193 3.02 -21.28 -3.21
CA GLU A 193 2.95 -21.90 -4.55
C GLU A 193 3.99 -23.03 -4.73
N ASN A 194 5.12 -22.93 -4.05
CA ASN A 194 6.24 -23.85 -4.18
C ASN A 194 7.10 -23.89 -2.91
N SER A 195 8.04 -24.85 -2.85
CA SER A 195 8.90 -25.07 -1.69
C SER A 195 9.88 -23.93 -1.40
N GLU A 196 10.31 -23.19 -2.43
CA GLU A 196 11.21 -22.05 -2.24
C GLU A 196 10.48 -20.89 -1.59
N GLU A 197 9.26 -20.62 -2.06
CA GLU A 197 8.38 -19.62 -1.47
C GLU A 197 8.02 -19.98 -0.02
N PHE A 198 7.67 -21.24 0.24
CA PHE A 198 7.49 -21.73 1.61
C PHE A 198 8.69 -21.38 2.49
N SER A 199 9.91 -21.72 2.05
CA SER A 199 11.13 -21.45 2.81
C SER A 199 11.35 -19.95 3.06
N GLU A 200 11.10 -19.09 2.07
CA GLU A 200 11.30 -17.64 2.19
C GLU A 200 10.35 -17.01 3.20
N ILE A 201 9.07 -17.37 3.16
CA ILE A 201 8.06 -16.93 4.13
C ILE A 201 8.46 -17.36 5.55
N CYS A 202 8.82 -18.63 5.68
CA CYS A 202 9.13 -19.25 6.95
C CYS A 202 10.38 -18.61 7.59
N GLU A 203 11.39 -18.30 6.77
CA GLU A 203 12.58 -17.57 7.19
C GLU A 203 12.22 -16.17 7.69
N GLU A 204 11.42 -15.40 6.93
CA GLU A 204 11.04 -14.05 7.32
C GLU A 204 10.24 -13.98 8.61
N ILE A 205 9.24 -14.86 8.75
CA ILE A 205 8.44 -14.95 9.98
C ILE A 205 9.35 -15.31 11.15
N SER A 206 10.26 -16.27 10.98
CA SER A 206 11.20 -16.70 12.03
C SER A 206 12.13 -15.56 12.45
N LEU A 207 12.70 -14.82 11.48
CA LEU A 207 13.59 -13.69 11.73
C LEU A 207 12.88 -12.55 12.46
N THR A 208 11.67 -12.20 12.01
CA THR A 208 10.90 -11.10 12.61
C THR A 208 10.36 -11.49 13.99
N LYS A 209 9.95 -12.74 14.19
CA LYS A 209 9.58 -13.26 15.52
C LYS A 209 10.76 -13.19 16.50
N ALA A 210 11.98 -13.46 16.06
CA ALA A 210 13.17 -13.46 16.92
C ALA A 210 13.65 -12.06 17.33
N LYS A 211 13.48 -11.04 16.47
CA LYS A 211 13.98 -9.68 16.73
C LYS A 211 12.82 -8.67 16.82
N LYS A 212 12.42 -8.38 18.06
CA LYS A 212 11.33 -7.45 18.35
C LYS A 212 11.79 -5.99 18.22
N HIS A 213 10.94 -5.15 17.65
CA HIS A 213 11.13 -3.70 17.61
C HIS A 213 9.77 -3.00 17.75
N PRO A 214 9.65 -1.90 18.50
CA PRO A 214 8.36 -1.24 18.76
C PRO A 214 7.61 -0.85 17.48
N ASN A 215 8.33 -0.41 16.44
CA ASN A 215 7.75 0.04 15.17
C ASN A 215 7.71 -1.02 14.06
N ILE A 216 7.85 -2.29 14.42
CA ILE A 216 7.75 -3.44 13.52
C ILE A 216 6.61 -4.32 14.03
N LEU A 217 5.72 -4.73 13.13
CA LEU A 217 4.61 -5.63 13.47
C LEU A 217 5.15 -6.96 14.03
N GLN A 218 4.62 -7.35 15.19
CA GLN A 218 5.10 -8.55 15.88
C GLN A 218 4.38 -9.81 15.38
N TYR A 219 5.18 -10.83 15.05
CA TYR A 219 4.71 -12.20 14.89
C TYR A 219 4.72 -12.90 16.24
N TYR A 220 3.58 -13.49 16.61
CA TYR A 220 3.46 -14.31 17.81
C TYR A 220 3.86 -15.74 17.49
N ASP A 221 3.18 -16.38 16.55
CA ASP A 221 3.36 -17.79 16.22
C ASP A 221 3.19 -18.09 14.74
N ALA A 222 3.70 -19.26 14.33
CA ALA A 222 3.63 -19.74 12.97
C ALA A 222 3.47 -21.25 12.98
N PHE A 223 2.61 -21.75 12.09
CA PHE A 223 2.23 -23.15 11.96
C PHE A 223 2.26 -23.55 10.49
N HIS A 224 2.60 -24.80 10.24
CA HIS A 224 2.39 -25.43 8.96
C HIS A 224 1.33 -26.53 9.13
N PHE A 225 0.21 -26.39 8.41
CA PHE A 225 -0.93 -27.28 8.55
C PHE A 225 -1.75 -27.30 7.26
N ASN A 226 -2.07 -28.50 6.76
CA ASN A 226 -2.83 -28.73 5.53
C ASN A 226 -2.25 -27.98 4.30
N ASP A 227 -0.94 -28.06 4.06
CA ASP A 227 -0.25 -27.39 2.96
C ASP A 227 -0.34 -25.85 2.98
N HIS A 228 -0.65 -25.27 4.15
CA HIS A 228 -0.70 -23.83 4.35
C HIS A 228 0.22 -23.42 5.48
N ILE A 229 0.77 -22.21 5.34
CA ILE A 229 1.41 -21.50 6.43
C ILE A 229 0.33 -20.67 7.12
N TRP A 230 0.22 -20.86 8.43
CA TRP A 230 -0.63 -20.07 9.29
C TRP A 230 0.25 -19.27 10.23
N TYR A 231 -0.02 -17.98 10.42
CA TYR A 231 0.75 -17.19 11.38
C TYR A 231 -0.11 -16.20 12.13
N ALA A 232 0.16 -16.11 13.44
CA ALA A 232 -0.48 -15.21 14.36
C ALA A 232 0.36 -13.94 14.51
N ILE A 233 -0.27 -12.78 14.37
CA ILE A 233 0.35 -11.46 14.50
C ILE A 233 -0.42 -10.61 15.51
N GLU A 234 0.24 -9.56 15.99
CA GLU A 234 -0.36 -8.52 16.81
C GLU A 234 -1.61 -7.93 16.15
N SER A 235 -2.69 -7.80 16.93
CA SER A 235 -3.92 -7.16 16.47
C SER A 235 -3.77 -5.64 16.54
N ILE A 236 -3.87 -4.98 15.39
CA ILE A 236 -3.87 -3.50 15.29
C ILE A 236 -5.17 -3.04 14.62
N ASP A 237 -5.69 -1.92 15.09
CA ASP A 237 -7.06 -1.47 14.82
C ASP A 237 -7.28 -0.94 13.39
N VAL A 238 -6.35 -0.14 12.87
CA VAL A 238 -6.48 0.51 11.56
C VAL A 238 -5.11 0.70 10.88
N THR A 239 -5.14 1.05 9.60
CA THR A 239 -3.97 1.45 8.83
C THR A 239 -3.82 2.98 8.81
N MET A 240 -2.65 3.46 8.41
CA MET A 240 -2.39 4.89 8.27
C MET A 240 -3.19 5.48 7.09
N TYR A 241 -3.64 4.65 6.15
CA TYR A 241 -4.54 5.04 5.07
C TYR A 241 -5.83 5.68 5.60
N GLU A 242 -6.46 5.12 6.64
CA GLU A 242 -7.70 5.69 7.18
C GLU A 242 -7.48 7.09 7.76
N LEU A 243 -6.34 7.33 8.39
CA LEU A 243 -5.99 8.65 8.95
C LEU A 243 -5.75 9.65 7.81
N ALA A 244 -4.93 9.27 6.82
CA ALA A 244 -4.64 10.09 5.66
C ALA A 244 -5.94 10.45 4.90
N ALA A 245 -6.83 9.49 4.67
CA ALA A 245 -8.08 9.71 3.96
C ALA A 245 -9.10 10.58 4.74
N ASP A 246 -9.11 10.51 6.07
CA ASP A 246 -10.05 11.30 6.91
C ASP A 246 -9.54 12.72 7.16
N ARG A 247 -8.21 12.91 7.27
CA ARG A 247 -7.59 14.15 7.75
C ARG A 247 -6.58 14.81 6.79
N ALA A 248 -6.52 14.39 5.53
CA ALA A 248 -5.66 14.98 4.49
C ALA A 248 -5.70 16.53 4.50
N GLY A 249 -4.53 17.16 4.50
CA GLY A 249 -4.34 18.62 4.55
C GLY A 249 -4.52 19.24 5.95
N TYR A 250 -5.06 18.50 6.91
CA TYR A 250 -5.37 18.98 8.26
C TYR A 250 -4.51 18.33 9.36
N ILE A 251 -3.67 17.35 9.03
CA ILE A 251 -2.71 16.80 9.99
C ILE A 251 -1.66 17.87 10.32
N PRO A 252 -1.51 18.29 11.59
CA PRO A 252 -0.44 19.18 12.01
C PRO A 252 0.95 18.57 11.78
N GLU A 253 1.92 19.38 11.38
CA GLU A 253 3.27 18.90 11.05
C GLU A 253 3.96 18.18 12.22
N LYS A 254 3.74 18.62 13.46
CA LYS A 254 4.24 17.92 14.65
C LYS A 254 3.77 16.46 14.76
N HIS A 255 2.53 16.17 14.37
CA HIS A 255 2.00 14.81 14.34
C HIS A 255 2.53 14.03 13.12
N MET A 256 2.75 14.70 11.98
CA MET A 256 3.41 14.09 10.84
C MET A 256 4.87 13.73 11.14
N ALA A 257 5.59 14.59 11.87
CA ALA A 257 6.96 14.36 12.32
C ALA A 257 7.03 13.16 13.27
N TYR A 258 6.10 13.07 14.23
CA TYR A 258 5.94 11.87 15.07
C TYR A 258 5.74 10.61 14.23
N ILE A 259 4.80 10.62 13.27
CA ILE A 259 4.56 9.48 12.38
C ILE A 259 5.82 9.11 11.58
N CYS A 260 6.49 10.10 11.01
CA CYS A 260 7.72 9.92 10.23
C CYS A 260 8.82 9.28 11.07
N LYS A 261 9.03 9.78 12.30
CA LYS A 261 10.02 9.25 13.23
C LYS A 261 9.78 7.76 13.53
N GLU A 262 8.56 7.39 13.92
CA GLU A 262 8.23 6.01 14.28
C GLU A 262 8.47 5.05 13.09
N ILE A 263 8.09 5.48 11.87
CA ILE A 263 8.34 4.69 10.65
C ILE A 263 9.83 4.59 10.34
N LEU A 264 10.57 5.70 10.42
CA LEU A 264 12.01 5.72 10.15
C LEU A 264 12.81 4.89 11.16
N GLN A 265 12.39 4.84 12.42
CA GLN A 265 12.98 3.93 13.42
C GLN A 265 12.82 2.46 13.01
N GLY A 266 11.63 2.09 12.52
CA GLY A 266 11.40 0.77 11.96
C GLY A 266 12.26 0.48 10.73
N LEU A 267 12.33 1.42 9.77
CA LEU A 267 13.17 1.25 8.57
C LEU A 267 14.65 1.14 8.90
N ALA A 268 15.19 2.01 9.77
CA ALA A 268 16.58 1.96 10.23
C ALA A 268 16.91 0.58 10.85
N PHE A 269 16.01 0.06 11.69
CA PHE A 269 16.17 -1.27 12.27
C PHE A 269 16.27 -2.37 11.20
N LEU A 270 15.40 -2.37 10.19
CA LEU A 270 15.43 -3.35 9.10
C LEU A 270 16.68 -3.23 8.23
N HIS A 271 17.03 -1.99 7.87
CA HIS A 271 18.14 -1.68 6.97
C HIS A 271 19.46 -2.11 7.60
N LYS A 272 19.63 -1.86 8.90
CA LYS A 272 20.78 -2.36 9.69
C LYS A 272 20.90 -3.88 9.71
N GLU A 273 19.79 -4.59 9.60
CA GLU A 273 19.72 -6.06 9.52
C GLU A 273 19.87 -6.58 8.08
N GLY A 274 20.14 -5.70 7.10
CA GLY A 274 20.26 -6.05 5.69
C GLY A 274 18.92 -6.41 5.05
N ARG A 275 17.80 -6.01 5.65
CA ARG A 275 16.44 -6.26 5.17
C ARG A 275 15.89 -5.00 4.48
N VAL A 276 15.14 -5.21 3.41
CA VAL A 276 14.45 -4.15 2.66
C VAL A 276 12.96 -4.46 2.70
N HIS A 277 12.14 -3.48 3.07
CA HIS A 277 10.70 -3.66 3.25
C HIS A 277 9.98 -3.82 1.91
N ARG A 278 10.33 -3.01 0.90
CA ARG A 278 9.83 -3.02 -0.49
C ARG A 278 8.39 -2.52 -0.71
N ASP A 279 7.56 -2.39 0.32
CA ASP A 279 6.14 -1.99 0.16
C ASP A 279 5.71 -0.97 1.22
N VAL A 280 6.51 0.08 1.41
CA VAL A 280 6.21 1.17 2.34
C VAL A 280 5.11 2.06 1.74
N LYS A 281 3.91 2.00 2.31
CA LYS A 281 2.74 2.80 1.94
C LYS A 281 1.76 2.87 3.11
N SER A 282 0.77 3.77 3.03
CA SER A 282 -0.15 3.99 4.15
C SER A 282 -0.99 2.75 4.52
N ASP A 283 -1.28 1.85 3.57
CA ASP A 283 -2.00 0.60 3.81
C ASP A 283 -1.20 -0.40 4.68
N ASN A 284 0.12 -0.35 4.61
CA ASN A 284 1.02 -1.25 5.32
C ASN A 284 1.60 -0.64 6.60
N ILE A 285 1.21 0.58 6.94
CA ILE A 285 1.58 1.21 8.21
C ILE A 285 0.35 1.12 9.11
N LEU A 286 0.52 0.50 10.28
CA LEU A 286 -0.56 0.18 11.20
C LEU A 286 -0.56 1.18 12.36
N LEU A 287 -1.75 1.56 12.81
CA LEU A 287 -1.98 2.59 13.82
C LEU A 287 -2.92 2.08 14.92
N SER A 288 -2.47 2.22 16.18
CA SER A 288 -3.27 1.93 17.38
C SER A 288 -3.90 3.21 17.96
N PRO A 289 -5.04 3.11 18.67
CA PRO A 289 -5.64 4.24 19.39
C PRO A 289 -4.77 4.78 20.52
N ARG A 290 -3.73 4.04 20.91
CA ARG A 290 -2.72 4.48 21.88
C ARG A 290 -1.56 5.24 21.22
N GLY A 291 -1.63 5.51 19.91
CA GLY A 291 -0.59 6.20 19.16
C GLY A 291 0.61 5.32 18.78
N ASP A 292 0.49 3.99 18.88
CA ASP A 292 1.51 3.08 18.35
C ASP A 292 1.48 3.06 16.84
N ILE A 293 2.66 3.16 16.21
CA ILE A 293 2.84 3.10 14.77
C ILE A 293 3.80 1.96 14.45
N LYS A 294 3.34 1.03 13.62
CA LYS A 294 4.08 -0.17 13.25
C LYS A 294 4.09 -0.34 11.74
N LEU A 295 5.28 -0.52 11.18
CA LEU A 295 5.43 -1.08 9.84
C LEU A 295 4.90 -2.52 9.85
N GLY A 296 3.94 -2.81 8.98
CA GLY A 296 3.38 -4.13 8.74
C GLY A 296 3.91 -4.74 7.45
N ASP A 297 3.59 -6.01 7.24
CA ASP A 297 3.84 -6.75 6.00
C ASP A 297 5.27 -6.60 5.43
N PHE A 298 6.25 -6.93 6.28
CA PHE A 298 7.59 -7.27 5.81
C PHE A 298 7.48 -8.52 4.94
N GLY A 299 7.74 -8.35 3.64
CA GLY A 299 8.21 -9.37 2.70
C GLY A 299 7.29 -10.55 2.33
N LEU A 300 6.22 -10.87 3.07
CA LEU A 300 5.20 -11.81 2.60
C LEU A 300 4.54 -11.26 1.32
N ALA A 301 4.13 -9.99 1.25
CA ALA A 301 3.58 -9.44 0.00
C ALA A 301 4.58 -9.37 -1.20
N ALA A 302 5.89 -9.44 -0.95
CA ALA A 302 6.92 -9.26 -1.98
C ALA A 302 7.61 -10.57 -2.43
N GLN A 303 7.55 -11.64 -1.63
CA GLN A 303 8.22 -12.93 -1.89
C GLN A 303 7.26 -14.12 -2.07
N LEU A 304 5.97 -13.96 -1.75
CA LEU A 304 4.94 -14.99 -1.75
C LEU A 304 4.46 -15.54 -3.11
N CYS A 305 5.22 -15.44 -4.19
CA CYS A 305 4.74 -16.03 -5.45
C CYS A 305 5.83 -15.93 -6.53
N LYS A 306 6.40 -17.07 -6.95
CA LYS A 306 7.23 -17.10 -8.16
C LYS A 306 6.38 -16.97 -9.43
N SER A 307 5.07 -17.23 -9.34
CA SER A 307 4.11 -16.86 -10.39
C SER A 307 3.74 -15.36 -10.34
N CYS A 308 3.90 -14.71 -9.19
CA CYS A 308 3.75 -13.25 -8.98
C CYS A 308 5.07 -12.49 -8.99
N PHE A 309 6.18 -13.09 -9.42
CA PHE A 309 7.23 -12.26 -10.03
C PHE A 309 6.72 -11.59 -11.32
N ARG A 310 5.63 -12.09 -11.92
CA ARG A 310 4.83 -11.36 -12.93
C ARG A 310 3.76 -10.41 -12.35
N ARG A 311 3.64 -10.32 -11.02
CA ARG A 311 2.69 -9.46 -10.28
C ARG A 311 3.34 -8.96 -8.98
N GLN A 312 4.46 -8.26 -9.08
CA GLN A 312 5.07 -7.65 -7.90
C GLN A 312 4.58 -6.21 -7.76
N LEU A 313 4.28 -5.84 -6.51
CA LEU A 313 4.04 -4.49 -6.00
C LEU A 313 2.87 -3.81 -6.65
N THR A 314 1.86 -3.41 -5.87
CA THR A 314 0.89 -2.43 -6.39
C THR A 314 0.38 -2.82 -7.78
N ALA A 315 -0.13 -4.04 -7.96
CA ALA A 315 -0.33 -4.62 -9.29
C ALA A 315 -1.19 -3.73 -10.22
N ASP A 316 -1.92 -2.76 -9.64
CA ASP A 316 -2.68 -1.73 -10.32
C ASP A 316 -2.14 -0.28 -10.17
N ASN A 317 -1.14 0.02 -9.31
CA ASN A 317 -0.69 1.40 -9.06
C ASN A 317 0.75 1.62 -8.51
N PRO A 318 1.78 1.75 -9.37
CA PRO A 318 3.19 1.81 -8.97
C PRO A 318 3.66 3.15 -8.37
N SER A 319 2.79 3.94 -7.75
CA SER A 319 3.10 5.31 -7.33
C SER A 319 4.20 5.43 -6.27
N TRP A 320 4.36 4.42 -5.41
CA TRP A 320 5.39 4.38 -4.36
C TRP A 320 6.73 3.82 -4.84
N MET A 321 6.81 3.33 -6.07
CA MET A 321 8.01 2.63 -6.54
C MET A 321 9.15 3.61 -6.84
N ALA A 322 10.36 3.23 -6.43
CA ALA A 322 11.56 4.01 -6.67
C ALA A 322 11.98 4.04 -8.17
N PRO A 323 12.56 5.14 -8.67
CA PRO A 323 12.96 5.27 -10.08
C PRO A 323 13.95 4.22 -10.56
N GLU A 324 14.86 3.76 -9.69
CA GLU A 324 15.84 2.72 -9.99
C GLU A 324 15.19 1.34 -10.26
N LEU A 325 14.07 1.04 -9.60
CA LEU A 325 13.28 -0.15 -9.87
C LEU A 325 12.58 -0.05 -11.23
N ALA A 326 12.06 1.13 -11.56
CA ALA A 326 11.48 1.41 -12.87
C ALA A 326 12.50 1.33 -14.02
N ARG A 327 13.80 1.50 -13.72
CA ARG A 327 14.90 1.44 -14.69
C ARG A 327 15.59 0.07 -14.77
N HIS A 328 15.14 -0.95 -14.02
CA HIS A 328 15.78 -2.27 -13.93
C HIS A 328 17.25 -2.22 -13.49
N THR A 329 17.62 -1.26 -12.64
CA THR A 329 18.96 -1.19 -12.07
C THR A 329 19.02 -1.96 -10.76
N ASN A 330 20.23 -2.28 -10.30
CA ASN A 330 20.43 -2.78 -8.95
C ASN A 330 19.84 -1.78 -7.95
N TYR A 331 19.14 -2.30 -6.95
CA TYR A 331 18.58 -1.54 -5.85
C TYR A 331 19.24 -1.94 -4.53
N ASN A 332 19.00 -1.12 -3.51
CA ASN A 332 19.39 -1.35 -2.12
C ASN A 332 18.23 -0.90 -1.22
N GLU A 333 18.48 -0.78 0.08
CA GLU A 333 17.50 -0.35 1.08
C GLU A 333 16.92 1.06 0.84
N LYS A 334 17.60 1.90 0.04
CA LYS A 334 17.14 3.26 -0.27
C LYS A 334 15.82 3.30 -1.03
N ILE A 335 15.38 2.20 -1.66
CA ILE A 335 14.04 2.14 -2.28
C ILE A 335 12.94 2.40 -1.26
N ASP A 336 13.13 1.94 -0.01
CA ASP A 336 12.14 2.15 1.06
C ASP A 336 12.06 3.63 1.44
N ILE A 337 13.18 4.37 1.35
CA ILE A 337 13.22 5.81 1.63
C ILE A 337 12.45 6.60 0.56
N TRP A 338 12.52 6.17 -0.70
CA TRP A 338 11.68 6.77 -1.74
C TRP A 338 10.20 6.51 -1.46
N SER A 339 9.84 5.25 -1.22
CA SER A 339 8.45 4.87 -0.91
C SER A 339 7.93 5.57 0.34
N PHE A 340 8.77 5.76 1.35
CA PHE A 340 8.49 6.59 2.53
C PHE A 340 8.23 8.07 2.18
N GLY A 341 9.02 8.66 1.27
CA GLY A 341 8.77 10.02 0.77
C GLY A 341 7.42 10.13 0.03
N ILE A 342 7.04 9.12 -0.74
CA ILE A 342 5.71 9.06 -1.38
C ILE A 342 4.61 8.90 -0.33
N PHE A 343 4.81 8.06 0.69
CA PHE A 343 3.91 7.94 1.83
C PHE A 343 3.74 9.30 2.56
N LEU A 344 4.79 10.11 2.68
CA LEU A 344 4.66 11.43 3.30
C LEU A 344 3.74 12.37 2.50
N ILE A 345 3.80 12.32 1.17
CA ILE A 345 2.85 13.04 0.30
C ILE A 345 1.44 12.49 0.50
N GLU A 346 1.30 11.17 0.52
CA GLU A 346 0.02 10.49 0.77
C GLU A 346 -0.59 10.87 2.13
N LEU A 347 0.21 10.95 3.19
CA LEU A 347 -0.22 11.37 4.51
C LEU A 347 -0.68 12.84 4.51
N ALA A 348 0.03 13.69 3.77
CA ALA A 348 -0.25 15.11 3.64
C ALA A 348 -1.53 15.38 2.80
N GLU A 349 -1.74 14.63 1.72
CA GLU A 349 -2.70 14.96 0.66
C GLU A 349 -3.81 13.91 0.49
N GLY A 350 -3.74 12.82 1.24
CA GLY A 350 -4.69 11.70 1.25
C GLY A 350 -4.50 10.69 0.12
N GLN A 351 -3.65 10.99 -0.86
CA GLN A 351 -3.38 10.14 -2.02
C GLN A 351 -1.92 10.32 -2.49
N PRO A 352 -1.28 9.28 -3.04
CA PRO A 352 0.04 9.41 -3.62
C PRO A 352 -0.02 10.18 -4.96
N PRO A 353 1.13 10.67 -5.47
CA PRO A 353 1.22 11.28 -6.79
C PRO A 353 0.76 10.32 -7.89
N TYR A 354 0.11 10.86 -8.94
CA TYR A 354 -0.27 10.10 -10.13
C TYR A 354 -1.26 8.94 -9.93
N ILE A 355 -1.93 8.84 -8.77
CA ILE A 355 -2.86 7.74 -8.45
C ILE A 355 -3.93 7.44 -9.52
N ASN A 356 -4.32 8.45 -10.32
CA ASN A 356 -5.35 8.32 -11.35
C ASN A 356 -4.79 8.07 -12.77
N GLU A 357 -3.47 7.93 -12.92
CA GLU A 357 -2.83 7.67 -14.21
C GLU A 357 -2.70 6.16 -14.48
N ASN A 358 -2.47 5.79 -15.74
CA ASN A 358 -2.20 4.41 -16.11
C ASN A 358 -0.88 3.93 -15.45
N PRO A 359 -0.77 2.68 -14.97
CA PRO A 359 0.46 2.16 -14.36
C PRO A 359 1.72 2.42 -15.17
N MET A 360 1.66 2.22 -16.48
CA MET A 360 2.80 2.48 -17.37
C MET A 360 3.20 3.96 -17.37
N LYS A 361 2.19 4.84 -17.32
CA LYS A 361 2.38 6.29 -17.28
C LYS A 361 2.98 6.75 -15.95
N ILE A 362 2.55 6.14 -14.84
CA ILE A 362 3.11 6.38 -13.50
C ILE A 362 4.61 6.03 -13.48
N LEU A 363 4.98 4.84 -13.97
CA LEU A 363 6.39 4.40 -14.07
C LEU A 363 7.25 5.37 -14.88
N TYR A 364 6.71 5.82 -16.00
CA TYR A 364 7.36 6.81 -16.84
C TYR A 364 7.53 8.13 -16.09
N ASN A 365 6.47 8.66 -15.46
CA ASN A 365 6.53 9.93 -14.74
C ASN A 365 7.56 9.91 -13.62
N ILE A 366 7.58 8.85 -12.80
CA ILE A 366 8.57 8.63 -11.73
C ILE A 366 10.00 8.68 -12.30
N SER A 367 10.20 8.09 -13.47
CA SER A 367 11.53 7.99 -14.09
C SER A 367 11.96 9.28 -14.79
N ALA A 368 11.06 9.94 -15.52
CA ALA A 368 11.36 11.04 -16.44
C ALA A 368 11.18 12.42 -15.79
N LYS A 369 10.06 12.67 -15.11
CA LYS A 369 9.71 14.00 -14.58
C LYS A 369 10.49 14.33 -13.30
N PRO A 370 10.66 15.61 -12.93
CA PRO A 370 11.23 15.98 -11.62
C PRO A 370 10.53 15.24 -10.47
N PRO A 371 11.22 14.97 -9.35
CA PRO A 371 10.60 14.33 -8.18
C PRO A 371 9.30 15.03 -7.77
N PRO A 372 8.27 14.28 -7.37
CA PRO A 372 7.03 14.89 -6.90
C PRO A 372 7.28 15.71 -5.62
N THR A 373 6.41 16.69 -5.39
CA THR A 373 6.40 17.54 -4.21
C THR A 373 4.95 17.81 -3.81
N PHE A 374 4.72 18.39 -2.64
CA PHE A 374 3.38 18.77 -2.22
C PHE A 374 2.72 19.72 -3.23
N GLN A 375 1.48 19.42 -3.62
CA GLN A 375 0.66 20.25 -4.50
C GLN A 375 0.37 21.60 -3.85
N ASN A 376 -0.01 21.61 -2.56
CA ASN A 376 -0.26 22.84 -1.82
C ASN A 376 1.02 23.36 -1.15
N LYS A 377 1.90 23.98 -1.94
CA LYS A 377 3.19 24.51 -1.46
C LYS A 377 3.08 25.54 -0.34
N LEU A 378 1.96 26.26 -0.21
CA LEU A 378 1.80 27.27 0.85
C LEU A 378 1.35 26.67 2.18
N ARG A 379 0.85 25.42 2.18
CA ARG A 379 0.33 24.76 3.38
C ARG A 379 1.43 24.24 4.31
N TRP A 380 2.56 23.88 3.73
CA TRP A 380 3.63 23.14 4.40
C TRP A 380 4.85 24.02 4.62
N SER A 381 5.57 23.80 5.72
CA SER A 381 6.78 24.52 6.11
C SER A 381 7.93 24.31 5.11
N SER A 382 9.03 25.07 5.24
CA SER A 382 10.25 24.84 4.45
C SER A 382 10.90 23.52 4.85
N GLU A 383 10.83 23.20 6.13
CA GLU A 383 11.52 22.12 6.80
C GLU A 383 10.99 20.76 6.33
N ILE A 384 9.66 20.57 6.27
CA ILE A 384 9.05 19.33 5.76
C ILE A 384 9.24 19.17 4.25
N LYS A 385 9.31 20.28 3.49
CA LYS A 385 9.60 20.23 2.04
C LYS A 385 11.04 19.81 1.76
N GLU A 386 11.99 20.33 2.55
CA GLU A 386 13.39 19.95 2.46
C GLU A 386 13.56 18.48 2.84
N PHE A 387 12.95 18.05 3.94
CA PHE A 387 12.90 16.65 4.37
C PHE A 387 12.39 15.73 3.26
N LEU A 388 11.25 16.07 2.64
CA LEU A 388 10.71 15.34 1.49
C LEU A 388 11.69 15.32 0.30
N GLY A 389 12.39 16.43 0.05
CA GLY A 389 13.40 16.55 -0.99
C GLY A 389 14.59 15.60 -0.80
N PHE A 390 14.99 15.33 0.44
CA PHE A 390 16.02 14.32 0.76
C PHE A 390 15.53 12.88 0.59
N CYS A 391 14.25 12.61 0.85
CA CYS A 391 13.63 11.31 0.58
C CYS A 391 13.51 11.01 -0.93
N LEU A 392 13.18 12.03 -1.74
CA LEU A 392 12.85 11.86 -3.16
C LEU A 392 14.00 12.20 -4.12
N ARG A 393 15.26 12.03 -3.69
CA ARG A 393 16.41 12.06 -4.60
C ARG A 393 16.35 10.88 -5.56
N LYS A 394 16.40 11.16 -6.86
CA LYS A 394 16.36 10.12 -7.91
C LYS A 394 17.61 9.24 -7.91
N ASN A 395 18.76 9.81 -7.59
CA ASN A 395 20.00 9.07 -7.40
C ASN A 395 19.98 8.45 -5.99
N PRO A 396 19.98 7.10 -5.84
CA PRO A 396 19.94 6.45 -4.54
C PRO A 396 21.13 6.81 -3.62
N GLU A 397 22.28 7.16 -4.20
CA GLU A 397 23.48 7.56 -3.44
C GLU A 397 23.34 8.95 -2.82
N GLU A 398 22.52 9.82 -3.41
CA GLU A 398 22.20 11.15 -2.86
C GLU A 398 21.00 11.12 -1.90
N ARG A 399 20.27 10.00 -1.86
CA ARG A 399 19.11 9.81 -1.00
C ARG A 399 19.60 9.49 0.42
N MET A 400 19.13 10.24 1.42
CA MET A 400 19.48 9.97 2.81
C MET A 400 18.99 8.58 3.25
N SER A 401 19.71 7.95 4.16
CA SER A 401 19.30 6.75 4.88
C SER A 401 18.23 7.05 5.95
N ALA A 402 17.59 6.01 6.48
CA ALA A 402 16.63 6.17 7.57
C ALA A 402 17.29 6.81 8.81
N GLU A 403 18.51 6.38 9.14
CA GLU A 403 19.29 6.91 10.26
C GLU A 403 19.67 8.38 10.08
N GLU A 404 19.97 8.81 8.86
CA GLU A 404 20.26 10.22 8.57
C GLU A 404 18.99 11.07 8.67
N LEU A 405 17.86 10.58 8.14
CA LEU A 405 16.57 11.30 8.20
C LEU A 405 16.06 11.47 9.63
N LEU A 406 16.34 10.52 10.53
CA LEU A 406 16.01 10.64 11.95
C LEU A 406 16.71 11.82 12.65
N ARG A 407 17.81 12.33 12.09
CA ARG A 407 18.56 13.50 12.59
C ARG A 407 18.24 14.79 11.84
N HIS A 408 17.24 14.76 10.96
CA HIS A 408 16.85 15.95 10.22
C HIS A 408 16.09 16.92 11.15
N PRO A 409 16.26 18.25 11.00
CA PRO A 409 15.57 19.25 11.85
C PRO A 409 14.05 19.06 11.94
N PHE A 410 13.40 18.71 10.82
CA PHE A 410 11.96 18.35 10.80
C PHE A 410 11.58 17.25 11.83
N ILE A 411 12.46 16.30 12.12
CA ILE A 411 12.22 15.29 13.14
C ILE A 411 12.66 15.79 14.52
N GLU A 412 13.88 16.33 14.63
CA GLU A 412 14.47 16.72 15.92
C GLU A 412 13.73 17.89 16.59
N GLU A 413 13.32 18.91 15.83
CA GLU A 413 12.66 20.10 16.39
C GLU A 413 11.21 19.80 16.82
N HIS A 414 10.53 18.88 16.13
CA HIS A 414 9.16 18.49 16.46
C HIS A 414 9.07 17.33 17.47
N ILE A 415 10.18 16.68 17.82
CA ILE A 415 10.19 15.54 18.76
C ILE A 415 9.77 15.94 20.18
N GLU A 416 10.05 17.19 20.56
CA GLU A 416 9.68 17.77 21.85
C GLU A 416 8.22 18.25 21.85
N GLU A 417 7.59 18.41 20.68
CA GLU A 417 6.25 18.97 20.52
C GLU A 417 5.13 17.93 20.49
N THR A 418 5.46 16.65 20.26
CA THR A 418 4.48 15.55 20.19
C THR A 418 5.04 14.26 20.77
N SER A 419 4.58 13.91 21.97
CA SER A 419 4.73 12.58 22.56
C SER A 419 3.71 11.59 21.98
N LYS A 420 3.91 10.31 22.25
CA LYS A 420 2.96 9.25 21.91
C LYS A 420 1.58 9.52 22.50
N GLU A 421 1.52 10.00 23.74
CA GLU A 421 0.29 10.35 24.45
C GLU A 421 -0.42 11.51 23.76
N GLN A 422 0.32 12.57 23.38
CA GLN A 422 -0.25 13.71 22.65
C GLN A 422 -0.76 13.32 21.27
N PHE A 423 -0.10 12.38 20.60
CA PHE A 423 -0.61 11.83 19.34
C PHE A 423 -1.85 10.94 19.57
N ALA A 424 -1.88 10.15 20.64
CA ALA A 424 -3.07 9.39 21.04
C ALA A 424 -4.28 10.31 21.33
N GLU A 425 -4.06 11.41 22.04
CA GLU A 425 -5.08 12.46 22.29
C GLU A 425 -5.62 13.02 20.96
N TYR A 426 -4.73 13.32 20.00
CA TYR A 426 -5.14 13.76 18.66
C TYR A 426 -6.04 12.73 17.94
N LEU A 427 -5.90 11.44 18.24
CA LEU A 427 -6.67 10.35 17.66
C LEU A 427 -8.00 10.07 18.38
N GLU A 428 -8.27 10.69 19.54
CA GLU A 428 -9.47 10.40 20.35
C GLU A 428 -10.78 10.60 19.57
N ASP A 429 -10.85 11.63 18.72
CA ASP A 429 -12.02 11.86 17.87
C ASP A 429 -12.03 11.01 16.60
N PHE A 430 -10.89 10.44 16.20
CA PHE A 430 -10.75 9.65 14.98
C PHE A 430 -11.39 8.26 15.14
N TYR A 431 -11.09 7.51 16.21
CA TYR A 431 -11.57 6.13 16.39
C TYR A 431 -13.08 5.99 16.65
N PRO A 432 -13.73 6.84 17.47
CA PRO A 432 -15.19 6.86 17.58
C PRO A 432 -15.86 7.27 16.27
N SER A 433 -15.18 8.09 15.46
CA SER A 433 -15.64 8.35 14.10
C SER A 433 -15.55 7.10 13.23
N LEU A 434 -14.65 6.13 13.54
CA LEU A 434 -14.41 4.82 12.89
C LEU A 434 -15.37 3.68 13.30
N SER A 435 -16.01 3.77 14.47
CA SER A 435 -17.05 2.82 14.88
C SER A 435 -18.47 3.20 14.43
N LYS A 436 -18.73 4.48 14.12
CA LYS A 436 -20.08 5.02 13.79
C LYS A 436 -20.50 5.01 12.31
N LYS A 437 -19.57 4.85 11.37
CA LYS A 437 -19.79 4.63 9.92
C LYS A 437 -19.51 3.15 9.61
#